data_AF-A0A2V5W5F2-F1
#
_entry.id   AF-A0A2V5W5F2-F1
#
_cell.length_a   1.000
_cell.length_b   1.000
_cell.length_c   1.000
_cell.angle_alpha   90.00
_cell.angle_beta   90.00
_cell.angle_gamma   90.00
#
_symmetry.space_group_name_H-M   'P 1'
#
loop_
_entity.id
_entity.type
_entity.pdbx_description
1 polymer ?
#
loop_
_entity_poly.entity_id
_entity_poly.type
_entity_poly.pdbx_seq_one_letter_code
_entity_poly.pdbx_strand_id
1 'polypeptide(L)'
;MDPQDRLWFAEYRGNMIGMFDTKTERTREWAVPTAWTNPYDAILDKNGYAWTGGMTIDYVVRLNTKTDEDIEYLLPRTTNIRRVNVDNSTNPPTFWVGNNHGAAIIKIEPLE
;
A
#
# COMPACT_ATOMS: atom_id res chain seq x y z
N MET A 1 10.52 -7.19 2.24
CA MET A 1 11.33 -6.81 3.41
C MET A 1 12.02 -5.50 3.08
N ASP A 2 12.04 -4.55 4.00
CA ASP A 2 12.71 -3.26 3.81
C ASP A 2 14.19 -3.30 4.26
N PRO A 3 14.99 -2.22 4.04
CA PRO A 3 16.39 -2.20 4.44
C PRO A 3 16.64 -2.26 5.96
N GLN A 4 15.58 -2.15 6.79
CA GLN A 4 15.66 -2.29 8.24
C GLN A 4 15.38 -3.71 8.73
N ASP A 5 15.18 -4.69 7.82
CA ASP A 5 14.77 -6.06 8.14
C ASP A 5 13.31 -6.15 8.63
N ARG A 6 12.45 -5.25 8.15
CA ARG A 6 11.02 -5.29 8.49
C ARG A 6 10.21 -5.91 7.35
N LEU A 7 9.30 -6.80 7.72
CA LEU A 7 8.34 -7.40 6.80
C LEU A 7 7.09 -6.53 6.73
N TRP A 8 6.66 -6.19 5.52
CA TRP A 8 5.43 -5.45 5.28
C TRP A 8 4.42 -6.40 4.63
N PHE A 9 3.18 -6.35 5.10
CA PHE A 9 2.11 -7.22 4.64
C PHE A 9 0.76 -6.50 4.75
N ALA A 10 -0.24 -7.02 4.05
CA ALA A 10 -1.61 -6.56 4.19
C ALA A 10 -2.48 -7.67 4.80
N GLU A 11 -3.44 -7.27 5.61
CA GLU A 11 -4.40 -8.17 6.23
C GLU A 11 -5.72 -8.12 5.47
N TYR A 12 -5.90 -9.06 4.53
CA TYR A 12 -7.06 -9.08 3.64
C TYR A 12 -8.40 -8.97 4.38
N ARG A 13 -8.61 -9.73 5.45
CA ARG A 13 -9.85 -9.64 6.25
C ARG A 13 -9.76 -8.69 7.45
N GLY A 14 -8.55 -8.37 7.90
CA GLY A 14 -8.32 -7.38 8.96
C GLY A 14 -8.58 -5.96 8.49
N ASN A 15 -8.47 -5.71 7.18
CA ASN A 15 -8.51 -4.38 6.57
C ASN A 15 -7.39 -3.46 7.08
N MET A 16 -6.18 -4.03 7.19
CA MET A 16 -5.02 -3.37 7.78
C MET A 16 -3.77 -3.51 6.92
N ILE A 17 -2.85 -2.58 7.11
CA ILE A 17 -1.44 -2.72 6.76
C ILE A 17 -0.71 -3.19 8.02
N GLY A 18 0.08 -4.25 7.89
CA GLY A 18 0.91 -4.77 8.97
C GLY A 18 2.40 -4.64 8.67
N MET A 19 3.18 -4.40 9.72
CA MET A 19 4.64 -4.45 9.70
C MET A 19 5.13 -5.32 10.86
N PHE A 20 5.98 -6.29 10.56
CA PHE A 20 6.69 -7.09 11.55
C PHE A 20 8.18 -6.75 11.53
N ASP A 21 8.69 -6.28 12.66
CA ASP A 21 10.11 -6.02 12.87
C ASP A 21 10.78 -7.30 13.39
N THR A 22 11.64 -7.91 12.57
CA THR A 22 12.26 -9.20 12.87
C THR A 22 13.30 -9.13 13.98
N LYS A 23 13.84 -7.93 14.26
CA LYS A 23 14.87 -7.72 15.30
C LYS A 23 14.26 -7.62 16.69
N THR A 24 13.10 -6.97 16.77
CA THR A 24 12.38 -6.76 18.03
C THR A 24 11.26 -7.77 18.25
N GLU A 25 10.92 -8.55 17.23
CA GLU A 25 9.79 -9.49 17.19
C GLU A 25 8.44 -8.80 17.50
N ARG A 26 8.29 -7.55 17.04
CA ARG A 26 7.09 -6.74 17.28
C ARG A 26 6.36 -6.47 15.98
N THR A 27 5.04 -6.57 16.06
CA THR A 27 4.12 -6.17 15.00
C THR A 27 3.57 -4.77 15.29
N ARG A 28 3.43 -3.95 14.25
CA ARG A 28 2.61 -2.74 14.24
C ARG A 28 1.62 -2.83 13.10
N GLU A 29 0.38 -2.45 13.37
CA GLU A 29 -0.72 -2.53 12.41
C GLU A 29 -1.37 -1.15 12.29
N TRP A 30 -1.87 -0.85 11.09
CA TRP A 30 -2.60 0.36 10.79
C TRP A 30 -3.87 0.00 10.04
N ALA A 31 -5.01 0.49 10.52
CA ALA A 31 -6.27 0.33 9.81
C ALA A 31 -6.24 1.10 8.49
N VAL A 32 -6.73 0.48 7.43
CA VAL A 32 -7.07 1.18 6.20
C VAL A 32 -8.39 1.93 6.45
N PRO A 33 -8.50 3.22 6.07
CA PRO A 33 -9.63 4.09 6.40
C PRO A 33 -10.97 3.59 5.83
N THR A 34 -10.99 3.18 4.56
CA THR A 34 -12.22 2.70 3.93
C THR A 34 -12.50 1.25 4.33
N ALA A 35 -13.72 1.00 4.80
CA ALA A 35 -14.16 -0.33 5.16
C ALA A 35 -14.22 -1.25 3.93
N TRP A 36 -13.88 -2.52 4.13
CA TRP A 36 -13.88 -3.53 3.08
C TRP A 36 -12.97 -3.19 1.88
N THR A 37 -11.86 -2.48 2.10
CA THR A 37 -10.79 -2.34 1.10
C THR A 37 -10.19 -3.68 0.73
N ASN A 38 -10.11 -4.58 1.72
CA ASN A 38 -9.53 -5.91 1.57
C ASN A 38 -8.14 -5.88 0.90
N PRO A 39 -7.17 -5.18 1.52
CA PRO A 39 -5.83 -5.04 0.96
C PRO A 39 -5.13 -6.40 0.91
N TYR A 40 -4.44 -6.68 -0.20
CA TYR A 40 -3.80 -7.98 -0.41
C TYR A 40 -2.27 -7.95 -0.28
N ASP A 41 -1.66 -6.79 -0.53
CA ASP A 41 -0.21 -6.63 -0.51
C ASP A 41 0.14 -5.23 0.01
N ALA A 42 1.28 -5.09 0.67
CA ALA A 42 1.74 -3.81 1.20
C ALA A 42 3.25 -3.66 1.06
N ILE A 43 3.70 -2.45 0.72
CA ILE A 43 5.12 -2.14 0.54
C ILE A 43 5.46 -0.77 1.13
N LEU A 44 6.64 -0.65 1.73
CA LEU A 44 7.16 0.62 2.22
C LEU A 44 8.00 1.33 1.15
N ASP A 45 7.81 2.63 1.01
CA ASP A 45 8.65 3.48 0.17
C ASP A 45 9.85 4.08 0.93
N LYS A 46 10.78 4.70 0.18
CA LYS A 46 11.99 5.32 0.75
C LYS A 46 11.72 6.51 1.67
N ASN A 47 10.53 7.11 1.59
CA ASN A 47 10.13 8.28 2.38
C ASN A 47 9.42 7.86 3.69
N GLY A 48 9.14 6.56 3.87
CA GLY A 48 8.47 6.03 5.04
C GLY A 48 6.95 5.99 4.90
N TYR A 49 6.41 6.06 3.69
CA TYR A 49 5.00 5.79 3.44
C TYR A 49 4.79 4.32 3.09
N ALA A 50 3.81 3.69 3.73
CA ALA A 50 3.34 2.37 3.36
C ALA A 50 2.24 2.49 2.31
N TRP A 51 2.32 1.64 1.29
CA TRP A 51 1.42 1.63 0.15
C TRP A 51 0.70 0.30 0.06
N THR A 52 -0.62 0.34 -0.13
CA THR A 52 -1.46 -0.84 -0.41
C THR A 52 -2.58 -0.48 -1.38
N GLY A 53 -3.38 -1.45 -1.78
CA GLY A 53 -4.52 -1.21 -2.66
C GLY A 53 -5.65 -2.20 -2.44
N GLY A 54 -6.86 -1.76 -2.74
CA GLY A 54 -8.07 -2.53 -2.54
C GLY A 54 -8.29 -3.61 -3.59
N MET A 55 -8.66 -4.80 -3.12
CA MET A 55 -9.06 -5.90 -4.01
C MET A 55 -10.55 -5.81 -4.38
N THR A 56 -11.37 -5.33 -3.47
CA THR A 56 -12.84 -5.24 -3.58
C THR A 56 -13.32 -3.84 -3.91
N ILE A 57 -12.46 -2.84 -3.74
CA ILE A 57 -12.68 -1.44 -4.08
C ILE A 57 -11.49 -0.90 -4.87
N ASP A 58 -11.69 0.21 -5.57
CA ASP A 58 -10.70 0.75 -6.50
C ASP A 58 -9.83 1.85 -5.88
N TYR A 59 -9.55 1.75 -4.59
CA TYR A 59 -8.68 2.70 -3.89
C TYR A 59 -7.26 2.16 -3.74
N VAL A 60 -6.28 3.06 -3.92
CA VAL A 60 -4.92 2.89 -3.43
C VAL A 60 -4.74 3.73 -2.18
N VAL A 61 -4.11 3.17 -1.16
CA VAL A 61 -3.91 3.81 0.13
C VAL A 61 -2.42 4.08 0.30
N ARG A 62 -2.08 5.33 0.62
CA ARG A 62 -0.74 5.77 1.00
C ARG A 62 -0.77 6.27 2.44
N LEU A 63 -0.12 5.53 3.33
CA LEU A 63 -0.11 5.77 4.76
C LEU A 63 1.26 6.31 5.22
N ASN A 64 1.29 7.43 5.92
CA ASN A 64 2.47 7.92 6.61
C ASN A 64 2.70 7.13 7.90
N THR A 65 3.75 6.31 7.94
CA THR A 65 4.03 5.43 9.10
C THR A 65 4.47 6.15 10.37
N LYS A 66 4.76 7.46 10.28
CA LYS A 66 5.19 8.31 11.40
C LYS A 66 4.03 9.10 12.01
N THR A 67 3.12 9.61 11.19
CA THR A 67 1.98 10.44 11.63
C THR A 67 0.66 9.67 11.68
N ASP A 68 0.63 8.48 11.09
CA ASP A 68 -0.56 7.64 10.92
C ASP A 68 -1.65 8.27 10.03
N GLU A 69 -1.31 9.36 9.33
CA GLU A 69 -2.17 9.99 8.32
C GLU A 69 -2.12 9.21 7.01
N ASP A 70 -3.26 9.11 6.34
CA ASP A 70 -3.40 8.40 5.07
C ASP A 70 -4.01 9.28 3.97
N ILE A 71 -3.79 8.87 2.73
CA ILE A 71 -4.45 9.41 1.54
C ILE A 71 -4.94 8.24 0.71
N GLU A 72 -6.21 8.31 0.28
CA GLU A 72 -6.81 7.36 -0.65
C GLU A 72 -6.93 7.95 -2.06
N TYR A 73 -6.37 7.25 -3.03
CA TYR A 73 -6.47 7.57 -4.45
C TYR A 73 -7.52 6.68 -5.10
N LEU A 74 -8.64 7.26 -5.54
CA LEU A 74 -9.63 6.53 -6.35
C LEU A 74 -9.06 6.31 -7.76
N LEU A 75 -9.01 5.05 -8.19
CA LEU A 75 -8.58 4.69 -9.52
C LEU A 75 -9.70 4.92 -10.55
N PRO A 76 -9.37 5.19 -11.82
CA PRO A 76 -10.35 5.54 -12.85
C PRO A 76 -11.18 4.34 -13.36
N ARG A 77 -10.96 3.14 -12.84
CA ARG A 77 -11.60 1.90 -13.28
C ARG A 77 -11.46 0.78 -12.25
N THR A 78 -12.32 -0.22 -12.38
CA THR A 78 -12.24 -1.46 -11.61
C THR A 78 -10.90 -2.16 -11.84
N THR A 79 -10.14 -2.38 -10.76
CA THR A 79 -8.73 -2.80 -10.84
C THR A 79 -8.42 -4.12 -10.13
N ASN A 80 -9.10 -4.44 -9.03
CA ASN A 80 -8.85 -5.65 -8.22
C ASN A 80 -7.36 -5.81 -7.85
N ILE A 81 -6.84 -4.88 -7.05
CA ILE A 81 -5.41 -4.81 -6.74
C ILE A 81 -5.01 -6.02 -5.89
N ARG A 82 -4.01 -6.78 -6.35
CA ARG A 82 -3.42 -7.88 -5.57
C ARG A 82 -1.92 -7.75 -5.32
N ARG A 83 -1.20 -7.07 -6.21
CA ARG A 83 0.25 -6.86 -6.10
C ARG A 83 0.53 -5.40 -6.30
N VAL A 84 1.36 -4.85 -5.44
CA VAL A 84 1.70 -3.43 -5.42
C VAL A 84 3.19 -3.25 -5.64
N ASN A 85 3.57 -2.19 -6.34
CA ASN A 85 4.97 -1.85 -6.57
C ASN A 85 5.17 -0.35 -6.36
N VAL A 86 6.32 0.00 -5.79
CA VAL A 86 6.75 1.39 -5.63
C VAL A 86 8.06 1.59 -6.38
N ASP A 87 8.13 2.64 -7.17
CA ASP A 87 9.36 3.12 -7.77
C ASP A 87 9.97 4.19 -6.87
N ASN A 88 11.02 3.78 -6.14
CA ASN A 88 11.79 4.65 -5.25
C ASN A 88 12.80 5.54 -6.00
N SER A 89 12.92 5.46 -7.34
CA SER A 89 13.81 6.34 -8.10
C SER A 89 13.22 7.74 -8.32
N THR A 90 11.90 7.89 -8.24
CA THR A 90 11.20 9.18 -8.42
C THR A 90 11.16 10.00 -7.12
N ASN A 91 10.75 11.28 -7.22
CA ASN A 91 10.53 12.15 -6.06
C ASN A 91 9.29 13.05 -6.27
N PRO A 92 8.17 12.79 -5.57
CA PRO A 92 7.96 11.72 -4.59
C PRO A 92 7.98 10.30 -5.25
N PRO A 93 8.13 9.22 -4.46
CA PRO A 93 7.99 7.84 -4.95
C PRO A 93 6.67 7.64 -5.69
N THR A 94 6.71 6.94 -6.82
CA THR A 94 5.52 6.64 -7.63
C THR A 94 5.04 5.22 -7.38
N PHE A 95 3.73 5.02 -7.47
CA PHE A 95 3.11 3.72 -7.23
C PHE A 95 2.61 3.12 -8.53
N TRP A 96 2.81 1.81 -8.69
CA TRP A 96 2.46 1.04 -9.87
C TRP A 96 1.65 -0.19 -9.49
N VAL A 97 0.60 -0.45 -10.27
CA VAL A 97 -0.26 -1.61 -10.07
C VAL A 97 -0.76 -2.18 -11.39
N GLY A 98 -0.83 -3.50 -11.46
CA GLY A 98 -1.52 -4.21 -12.54
C GLY A 98 -3.01 -4.26 -12.28
N ASN A 99 -3.82 -4.03 -13.31
CA ASN A 99 -5.25 -4.27 -13.25
C ASN A 99 -5.52 -5.77 -13.46
N ASN A 100 -6.09 -6.46 -12.47
CA ASN A 100 -6.41 -7.88 -12.60
C ASN A 100 -7.75 -8.13 -13.31
N HIS A 101 -8.60 -7.11 -13.41
CA HIS A 101 -9.89 -7.16 -14.12
C HIS A 101 -9.81 -6.60 -15.55
N GLY A 102 -8.64 -6.14 -16.01
CA GLY A 102 -8.47 -5.56 -17.33
C GLY A 102 -7.01 -5.56 -17.78
N ALA A 103 -6.76 -5.45 -19.08
CA ALA A 103 -5.41 -5.48 -19.65
C ALA A 103 -4.72 -4.10 -19.54
N ALA A 104 -4.48 -3.62 -18.31
CA ALA A 104 -3.86 -2.31 -18.07
C ALA A 104 -2.91 -2.31 -16.88
N ILE A 105 -1.96 -1.38 -16.92
CA ILE A 105 -1.11 -1.00 -15.78
C ILE A 105 -1.49 0.43 -15.41
N ILE A 106 -1.56 0.73 -14.12
CA ILE A 106 -1.92 2.03 -13.59
C ILE A 106 -0.73 2.58 -12.80
N LYS A 107 -0.41 3.85 -13.07
CA LYS A 107 0.60 4.65 -12.35
C LYS A 107 -0.11 5.70 -11.51
N ILE A 108 0.37 5.90 -10.29
CA ILE A 108 -0.03 7.01 -9.43
C ILE A 108 1.22 7.85 -9.14
N GLU A 109 1.10 9.15 -9.42
CA GLU A 109 2.14 10.15 -9.18
C GLU A 109 1.62 11.13 -8.13
N PRO A 110 2.04 10.98 -6.86
CA PRO A 110 1.70 11.95 -5.84
C PRO A 110 2.31 13.31 -6.18
N LEU A 111 1.61 14.37 -5.77
CA LEU A 111 2.11 15.75 -5.92
C LEU A 111 2.96 16.19 -4.72
N GLU A 112 2.85 15.48 -3.60
CA GLU A 112 3.52 15.73 -2.32
C GLU A 112 3.98 14.43 -1.67
#